data_AF-A0A7J6UEI4-F1
#
_entry.id   AF-A0A7J6UEI4-F1
#
_cell.length_a   1.000
_cell.length_b   1.000
_cell.length_c   1.000
_cell.angle_alpha   90.00
_cell.angle_beta   90.00
_cell.angle_gamma   90.00
#
_symmetry.space_group_name_H-M   'P 1'
#
loop_
_entity.id
_entity.type
_entity.pdbx_description
1 polymer ?
#
loop_
_entity_poly.entity_id
_entity_poly.type
_entity_poly.pdbx_seq_one_letter_code
_entity_poly.pdbx_strand_id
1 'polypeptide(L)'
;DDVSSPRTIGLLTWSEDPKHFPTVVNPLLQLEGIGDVLEPRQGWTMLGKTYSSGHEADLEDVLLRKVIRTVSMKGAEYAVWYPMRREGKFYKEKPEDQCRRLLEHAAIGRAYSAKAGVWDVRLNCYGLDAADNEFVIGLMYKDLYPLSKIVEDMRKTAHSSFFMKSFGPFFVGQRVFVHAPSN
;
A
#
# COMPACT_ATOMS: atom_id res chain seq x y z
N ASP A 1 8.34 -11.78 -5.90
CA ASP A 1 9.77 -11.66 -6.19
C ASP A 1 10.14 -10.19 -6.23
N ASP A 2 11.14 -9.76 -5.47
CA ASP A 2 11.61 -8.38 -5.45
C ASP A 2 12.40 -8.10 -6.74
N VAL A 3 11.90 -7.17 -7.57
CA VAL A 3 12.50 -6.83 -8.87
C VAL A 3 13.93 -6.30 -8.73
N SER A 4 14.27 -5.74 -7.57
CA SER A 4 15.57 -5.15 -7.29
C SER A 4 16.52 -6.04 -6.50
N SER A 5 16.03 -7.17 -5.96
CA SER A 5 16.79 -8.03 -5.05
C SER A 5 16.54 -9.51 -5.37
N PRO A 6 17.45 -10.16 -6.12
CA PRO A 6 17.26 -11.51 -6.68
C PRO A 6 17.03 -12.66 -5.68
N ARG A 7 17.17 -12.40 -4.38
CA ARG A 7 16.96 -13.41 -3.31
C ARG A 7 15.91 -12.98 -2.29
N THR A 8 15.08 -11.99 -2.64
CA THR A 8 14.11 -11.41 -1.71
C THR A 8 12.70 -11.61 -2.23
N ILE A 9 11.82 -12.04 -1.32
CA ILE A 9 10.39 -12.09 -1.56
C ILE A 9 9.68 -11.16 -0.58
N GLY A 10 8.59 -10.54 -1.05
CA GLY A 10 7.65 -9.85 -0.18
C GLY A 10 6.50 -10.79 0.17
N LEU A 11 6.06 -10.76 1.42
CA LEU A 11 4.85 -11.44 1.88
C LEU A 11 3.80 -10.38 2.22
N LEU A 12 2.62 -10.49 1.59
CA LEU A 12 1.44 -9.72 1.94
C LEU A 12 0.42 -10.65 2.60
N THR A 13 0.02 -10.31 3.82
CA THR A 13 -1.07 -10.97 4.55
C THR A 13 -2.05 -9.93 5.08
N TRP A 14 -3.26 -10.38 5.42
CA TRP A 14 -4.31 -9.54 5.99
C TRP A 14 -5.16 -10.36 6.96
N SER A 15 -5.79 -9.69 7.90
CA SER A 15 -6.72 -10.29 8.86
C SER A 15 -7.59 -9.20 9.48
N GLU A 16 -8.83 -9.53 9.82
CA GLU A 16 -9.69 -8.69 10.67
C GLU A 16 -9.29 -8.78 12.14
N ASP A 17 -8.78 -9.95 12.59
CA ASP A 17 -8.25 -10.13 13.94
C ASP A 17 -6.73 -9.83 13.96
N PRO A 18 -6.28 -8.79 14.67
CA PRO A 18 -4.85 -8.46 14.78
C PRO A 18 -4.03 -9.55 15.46
N LYS A 19 -4.64 -10.46 16.24
CA LYS A 19 -3.92 -11.59 16.84
C LYS A 19 -3.38 -12.56 15.79
N HIS A 20 -3.97 -12.60 14.60
CA HIS A 20 -3.55 -13.49 13.52
C HIS A 20 -2.06 -13.31 13.15
N PHE A 21 -1.53 -12.09 13.20
CA PHE A 21 -0.13 -11.84 12.87
C PHE A 21 0.83 -12.54 13.85
N PRO A 22 0.79 -12.29 15.18
CA PRO A 22 1.68 -12.96 16.11
C PRO A 22 1.37 -14.44 16.34
N THR A 23 0.13 -14.91 16.14
CA THR A 23 -0.25 -16.30 16.47
C THR A 23 -0.26 -17.25 15.28
N VAL A 24 -0.37 -16.74 14.05
CA VAL A 24 -0.42 -17.56 12.83
C VAL A 24 0.70 -17.18 11.88
N VAL A 25 0.81 -15.92 11.47
CA VAL A 25 1.78 -15.51 10.45
C VAL A 25 3.21 -15.64 10.94
N ASN A 26 3.53 -15.09 12.12
CA ASN A 26 4.88 -15.09 12.64
C ASN A 26 5.43 -16.52 12.88
N PRO A 27 4.67 -17.46 13.49
CA PRO A 27 5.12 -18.85 13.60
C PRO A 27 5.35 -19.54 12.27
N LEU A 28 4.50 -19.31 11.25
CA LEU A 28 4.68 -19.90 9.91
C LEU A 28 6.01 -19.48 9.27
N LEU A 29 6.43 -18.23 9.49
CA LEU A 29 7.72 -17.72 8.98
C LEU A 29 8.94 -18.31 9.70
N GLN A 30 8.73 -19.00 10.82
CA GLN A 30 9.78 -19.64 11.62
C GLN A 30 9.84 -21.16 11.43
N LEU A 31 8.98 -21.73 10.58
CA LEU A 31 8.98 -23.17 10.28
C LEU A 31 10.22 -23.58 9.49
N GLU A 32 10.61 -24.85 9.66
CA GLU A 32 11.70 -25.47 8.91
C GLU A 32 11.51 -25.28 7.39
N GLY A 33 12.58 -24.88 6.71
CA GLY A 33 12.59 -24.59 5.27
C GLY A 33 12.19 -23.16 4.88
N ILE A 34 11.48 -22.42 5.75
CA ILE A 34 11.26 -20.97 5.59
C ILE A 34 12.23 -20.21 6.50
N GLY A 35 12.14 -20.45 7.82
CA GLY A 35 12.93 -19.75 8.83
C GLY A 35 14.44 -20.01 8.73
N ASP A 36 14.83 -21.13 8.10
CA ASP A 36 16.24 -21.49 7.90
C ASP A 36 16.85 -20.85 6.63
N VAL A 37 16.01 -20.33 5.72
CA VAL A 37 16.43 -19.87 4.38
C VAL A 37 16.13 -18.40 4.17
N LEU A 38 15.12 -17.85 4.85
CA LEU A 38 14.69 -16.47 4.73
C LEU A 38 14.87 -15.73 6.06
N GLU A 39 15.46 -14.55 5.97
CA GLU A 39 15.62 -13.65 7.12
C GLU A 39 14.75 -12.40 6.94
N PRO A 40 14.08 -11.90 7.99
CA PRO A 40 13.34 -10.64 7.93
C PRO A 40 14.25 -9.46 7.58
N ARG A 41 13.90 -8.75 6.50
CA ARG A 41 14.61 -7.52 6.12
C ARG A 41 14.19 -6.36 7.02
N GLN A 42 15.07 -5.96 7.94
CA GLN A 42 14.79 -4.87 8.90
C GLN A 42 14.39 -3.57 8.18
N GLY A 43 13.32 -2.93 8.66
CA GLY A 43 12.81 -1.67 8.10
C GLY A 43 11.94 -1.80 6.85
N TRP A 44 11.62 -3.03 6.41
CA TRP A 44 10.78 -3.28 5.22
C TRP A 44 9.39 -3.84 5.56
N THR A 45 9.11 -4.09 6.84
CA THR A 45 7.77 -4.46 7.31
C THR A 45 6.87 -3.23 7.32
N MET A 46 5.73 -3.32 6.64
CA MET A 46 4.71 -2.27 6.60
C MET A 46 3.43 -2.84 7.20
N LEU A 47 2.89 -2.19 8.23
CA LEU A 47 1.63 -2.59 8.86
C LEU A 47 0.64 -1.43 8.79
N GLY A 48 -0.56 -1.68 8.27
CA GLY A 48 -1.60 -0.68 8.17
C GLY A 48 -3.00 -1.27 8.33
N LYS A 49 -3.97 -0.39 8.54
CA LYS A 49 -5.39 -0.72 8.62
C LYS A 49 -6.21 0.03 7.58
N THR A 50 -7.27 -0.59 7.09
CA THR A 50 -8.29 0.11 6.32
C THR A 50 -8.95 1.19 7.19
N TYR A 51 -9.48 2.21 6.54
CA TYR A 51 -10.13 3.33 7.22
C TYR A 51 -11.24 3.89 6.35
N SER A 52 -12.14 4.62 6.99
CA SER A 52 -13.27 5.31 6.36
C SER A 52 -13.15 6.81 6.58
N SER A 53 -13.64 7.57 5.61
CA SER A 53 -13.85 9.02 5.68
C SER A 53 -15.25 9.41 6.13
N GLY A 54 -16.17 8.45 6.29
CA GLY A 54 -17.57 8.64 6.66
C GLY A 54 -18.50 8.93 5.48
N HIS A 55 -18.01 8.82 4.24
CA HIS A 55 -18.73 9.17 3.02
C HIS A 55 -18.83 8.02 2.00
N GLU A 56 -18.36 6.83 2.39
CA GLU A 56 -18.41 5.64 1.55
C GLU A 56 -19.84 5.13 1.41
N ALA A 57 -20.25 4.75 0.19
CA ALA A 57 -21.58 4.20 -0.07
C ALA A 57 -21.78 2.80 0.54
N ASP A 58 -20.71 2.00 0.58
CA ASP A 58 -20.67 0.68 1.19
C ASP A 58 -19.44 0.61 2.11
N LEU A 59 -19.68 0.79 3.41
CA LEU A 59 -18.63 0.81 4.42
C LEU A 59 -17.98 -0.57 4.59
N GLU A 60 -18.78 -1.64 4.50
CA GLU A 60 -18.28 -3.00 4.67
C GLU A 60 -17.36 -3.38 3.50
N ASP A 61 -17.75 -3.08 2.26
CA ASP A 61 -16.89 -3.33 1.11
C ASP A 61 -15.57 -2.57 1.25
N VAL A 62 -15.63 -1.27 1.57
CA VAL A 62 -14.40 -0.45 1.64
C VAL A 62 -13.46 -0.92 2.75
N LEU A 63 -13.99 -1.31 3.91
CA LEU A 63 -13.16 -1.70 5.05
C LEU A 63 -12.67 -3.15 4.99
N LEU A 64 -13.49 -4.09 4.50
CA LEU A 64 -13.22 -5.52 4.64
C LEU A 64 -12.89 -6.21 3.32
N ARG A 65 -13.49 -5.78 2.20
CA ARG A 65 -13.49 -6.59 0.96
C ARG A 65 -12.65 -5.98 -0.16
N LYS A 66 -12.68 -4.65 -0.32
CA LYS A 66 -12.05 -3.93 -1.43
C LYS A 66 -10.56 -4.22 -1.52
N VAL A 67 -9.84 -4.11 -0.41
CA VAL A 67 -8.38 -4.32 -0.41
C VAL A 67 -8.04 -5.76 -0.80
N ILE A 68 -8.72 -6.74 -0.21
CA ILE A 68 -8.52 -8.17 -0.51
C ILE A 68 -8.76 -8.43 -2.00
N ARG A 69 -9.90 -7.96 -2.52
CA ARG A 69 -10.24 -8.07 -3.95
C ARG A 69 -9.16 -7.45 -4.83
N THR A 70 -8.69 -6.24 -4.48
CA THR A 70 -7.66 -5.53 -5.27
C THR A 70 -6.33 -6.27 -5.29
N VAL A 71 -5.84 -6.75 -4.14
CA VAL A 71 -4.52 -7.41 -4.08
C VAL A 71 -4.54 -8.83 -4.64
N SER A 72 -5.72 -9.46 -4.69
CA SER A 72 -5.90 -10.83 -5.22
C SER A 72 -6.33 -10.89 -6.69
N MET A 73 -6.70 -9.77 -7.31
CA MET A 73 -7.29 -9.80 -8.65
C MET A 73 -6.34 -10.29 -9.74
N LYS A 74 -6.91 -10.89 -10.79
CA LYS A 74 -6.18 -11.19 -12.02
C LYS A 74 -5.73 -9.88 -12.68
N GLY A 75 -4.48 -9.83 -13.16
CA GLY A 75 -3.89 -8.63 -13.77
C GLY A 75 -3.12 -7.72 -12.80
N ALA A 76 -3.06 -8.03 -11.50
CA ALA A 76 -2.14 -7.41 -10.55
C ALA A 76 -0.78 -8.14 -10.53
N GLU A 77 -0.07 -8.16 -11.67
CA GLU A 77 1.17 -8.94 -11.82
C GLU A 77 2.39 -8.26 -11.20
N TYR A 78 2.40 -6.94 -11.12
CA TYR A 78 3.39 -6.14 -10.41
C TYR A 78 2.72 -5.33 -9.31
N ALA A 79 3.45 -5.14 -8.22
CA ALA A 79 3.04 -4.30 -7.10
C ALA A 79 4.18 -3.39 -6.64
N VAL A 80 3.84 -2.14 -6.32
CA VAL A 80 4.72 -1.20 -5.63
C VAL A 80 4.11 -0.90 -4.26
N TRP A 81 4.85 -1.18 -3.18
CA TRP A 81 4.44 -0.90 -1.81
C TRP A 81 5.40 0.09 -1.17
N TYR A 82 4.87 1.12 -0.50
CA TYR A 82 5.69 2.09 0.20
C TYR A 82 4.90 2.76 1.34
N PRO A 83 5.55 3.02 2.49
CA PRO A 83 4.96 3.87 3.50
C PRO A 83 5.16 5.34 3.12
N MET A 84 4.33 6.22 3.67
CA MET A 84 4.47 7.66 3.47
C MET A 84 3.98 8.44 4.69
N ARG A 85 4.55 9.65 4.83
CA ARG A 85 4.23 10.58 5.92
C ARG A 85 4.00 11.97 5.37
N ARG A 86 2.93 12.64 5.82
CA ARG A 86 2.70 14.05 5.49
C ARG A 86 3.53 14.97 6.35
N GLU A 87 3.77 16.17 5.84
CA GLU A 87 4.27 17.28 6.62
C GLU A 87 3.18 17.80 7.56
N GLY A 88 3.57 18.14 8.80
CA GLY A 88 2.63 18.63 9.82
C GLY A 88 1.84 19.86 9.40
N LYS A 89 2.42 20.71 8.53
CA LYS A 89 1.77 21.90 7.99
C LYS A 89 0.51 21.59 7.16
N PHE A 90 0.42 20.40 6.55
CA PHE A 90 -0.77 19.99 5.81
C PHE A 90 -2.00 19.99 6.72
N TYR A 91 -1.85 19.43 7.92
CA TYR A 91 -2.93 19.34 8.91
C TYR A 91 -3.30 20.69 9.53
N LYS A 92 -2.50 21.74 9.30
CA LYS A 92 -2.77 23.11 9.74
C LYS A 92 -3.41 23.96 8.64
N GLU A 93 -3.51 23.47 7.42
CA GLU A 93 -4.23 24.15 6.35
C GLU A 93 -5.73 24.15 6.61
N LYS A 94 -6.43 25.13 6.01
CA LYS A 94 -7.90 25.16 6.03
C LYS A 94 -8.47 23.90 5.36
N PRO A 95 -9.62 23.37 5.81
CA PRO A 95 -10.22 22.17 5.24
C PRO A 95 -10.43 22.24 3.73
N GLU A 96 -10.83 23.40 3.18
CA GLU A 96 -11.07 23.60 1.76
C GLU A 96 -9.77 23.50 0.95
N ASP A 97 -8.67 23.98 1.51
CA ASP A 97 -7.35 23.93 0.93
C ASP A 97 -6.79 22.51 0.91
N GLN A 98 -6.98 21.76 2.00
CA GLN A 98 -6.64 20.34 2.06
C GLN A 98 -7.43 19.56 1.01
N CYS A 99 -8.74 19.78 0.93
CA CYS A 99 -9.62 19.14 -0.02
C CYS A 99 -9.18 19.40 -1.46
N ARG A 100 -8.94 20.67 -1.83
CA ARG A 100 -8.49 21.06 -3.17
C ARG A 100 -7.19 20.34 -3.59
N ARG A 101 -6.19 20.27 -2.71
CA ARG A 101 -4.90 19.59 -2.98
C ARG A 101 -5.08 18.08 -3.11
N LEU A 102 -5.92 17.48 -2.26
CA LEU A 102 -6.23 16.05 -2.36
C LEU A 102 -7.01 15.72 -3.63
N LEU A 103 -7.91 16.60 -4.08
CA LEU A 103 -8.66 16.42 -5.33
C LEU A 103 -7.76 16.52 -6.57
N GLU A 104 -6.81 17.45 -6.58
CA GLU A 104 -5.76 17.55 -7.61
C GLU A 104 -4.97 16.24 -7.72
N HIS A 105 -4.48 15.74 -6.58
CA HIS A 105 -3.74 14.48 -6.52
C HIS A 105 -4.59 13.27 -6.92
N ALA A 106 -5.83 13.21 -6.44
CA ALA A 106 -6.75 12.13 -6.77
C ALA A 106 -7.18 12.13 -8.24
N ALA A 107 -7.17 13.28 -8.93
CA ALA A 107 -7.47 13.35 -10.36
C ALA A 107 -6.47 12.55 -11.21
N ILE A 108 -5.18 12.59 -10.86
CA ILE A 108 -4.15 11.76 -11.50
C ILE A 108 -4.45 10.28 -11.24
N GLY A 109 -4.67 9.90 -9.97
CA GLY A 109 -4.99 8.51 -9.61
C GLY A 109 -6.18 7.95 -10.40
N ARG A 110 -7.29 8.69 -10.44
CA ARG A 110 -8.48 8.31 -11.22
C ARG A 110 -8.20 8.14 -12.71
N ALA A 111 -7.35 9.00 -13.29
CA ALA A 111 -7.00 8.89 -14.70
C ALA A 111 -6.22 7.59 -15.01
N TYR A 112 -5.30 7.18 -14.12
CA TYR A 112 -4.57 5.92 -14.24
C TYR A 112 -5.47 4.71 -14.02
N SER A 113 -6.36 4.75 -13.03
CA SER A 113 -7.34 3.67 -12.83
C SER A 113 -8.28 3.52 -14.03
N ALA A 114 -8.76 4.62 -14.61
CA ALA A 114 -9.68 4.58 -15.74
C ALA A 114 -9.02 4.19 -17.08
N LYS A 115 -7.79 4.64 -17.35
CA LYS A 115 -7.11 4.42 -18.65
C LYS A 115 -6.20 3.20 -18.67
N ALA A 116 -5.46 2.99 -17.59
CA ALA A 116 -4.51 1.88 -17.49
C ALA A 116 -5.13 0.71 -16.72
N GLY A 117 -6.04 0.94 -15.76
CA GLY A 117 -6.48 -0.11 -14.85
C GLY A 117 -5.50 -0.34 -13.70
N VAL A 118 -4.75 0.70 -13.32
CA VAL A 118 -3.93 0.69 -12.09
C VAL A 118 -4.85 0.74 -10.88
N TRP A 119 -4.61 -0.15 -9.93
CA TRP A 119 -5.37 -0.23 -8.69
C TRP A 119 -4.52 0.26 -7.52
N ASP A 120 -5.13 1.06 -6.64
CA ASP A 120 -4.51 1.51 -5.40
C ASP A 120 -5.10 0.82 -4.17
N VAL A 121 -4.23 0.60 -3.20
CA VAL A 121 -4.56 0.31 -1.80
C VAL A 121 -3.94 1.40 -0.96
N ARG A 122 -4.70 1.90 0.01
CA ARG A 122 -4.24 2.90 0.96
C ARG A 122 -4.73 2.53 2.33
N LEU A 123 -3.78 2.35 3.24
CA LEU A 123 -4.01 1.99 4.62
C LEU A 123 -3.46 3.10 5.51
N ASN A 124 -4.06 3.31 6.68
CA ASN A 124 -3.52 4.17 7.72
C ASN A 124 -2.60 3.35 8.64
N CYS A 125 -1.48 3.93 9.08
CA CYS A 125 -0.55 3.28 10.00
C CYS A 125 -0.09 4.16 11.17
N TYR A 126 -0.86 5.22 11.50
CA TYR A 126 -0.62 6.04 12.69
C TYR A 126 -0.44 5.18 13.96
N GLY A 127 0.73 5.27 14.58
CA GLY A 127 1.09 4.51 15.79
C GLY A 127 1.36 3.02 15.57
N LEU A 128 1.40 2.54 14.32
CA LEU A 128 1.65 1.15 13.95
C LEU A 128 2.98 0.95 13.20
N ASP A 129 3.60 2.04 12.76
CA ASP A 129 4.82 2.01 11.94
C ASP A 129 6.03 2.49 12.74
N ALA A 130 7.13 1.74 12.69
CA ALA A 130 8.34 2.03 13.44
C ALA A 130 9.04 3.34 13.02
N ALA A 131 8.82 3.80 11.79
CA ALA A 131 9.35 5.06 11.28
C ALA A 131 8.33 6.21 11.36
N ASP A 132 7.23 6.03 12.10
CA ASP A 132 6.18 7.03 12.31
C ASP A 132 5.59 7.51 10.98
N ASN A 133 5.40 6.58 10.04
CA ASN A 133 4.64 6.81 8.83
C ASN A 133 3.13 6.85 9.14
N GLU A 134 2.38 7.50 8.27
CA GLU A 134 0.95 7.73 8.45
C GLU A 134 0.11 6.85 7.54
N PHE A 135 0.66 6.48 6.39
CA PHE A 135 0.00 5.64 5.41
C PHE A 135 0.93 4.55 4.86
N VAL A 136 0.33 3.43 4.47
CA VAL A 136 0.94 2.42 3.60
C VAL A 136 0.18 2.43 2.28
N ILE A 137 0.90 2.63 1.18
CA ILE A 137 0.34 2.66 -0.17
C ILE A 137 0.78 1.43 -0.94
N GLY A 138 -0.17 0.79 -1.62
CA GLY A 138 0.05 -0.25 -2.61
C GLY A 138 -0.47 0.20 -3.96
N LEU A 139 0.31 0.01 -5.02
CA LEU A 139 -0.09 0.23 -6.41
C LEU A 139 0.10 -1.07 -7.18
N MET A 140 -0.94 -1.55 -7.87
CA MET A 140 -0.92 -2.84 -8.56
C MET A 140 -1.38 -2.72 -10.00
N TYR A 141 -0.66 -3.39 -10.90
CA TYR A 141 -0.99 -3.45 -12.32
C TYR A 141 -0.25 -4.60 -13.03
N LYS A 142 -0.59 -4.87 -14.30
CA LYS A 142 0.04 -5.95 -15.07
C LYS A 142 1.46 -5.63 -15.54
N ASP A 143 1.80 -4.35 -15.64
CA ASP A 143 3.10 -3.86 -16.12
C ASP A 143 3.71 -2.89 -15.11
N LEU A 144 5.03 -2.89 -14.97
CA LEU A 144 5.73 -2.03 -14.01
C LEU A 144 5.75 -0.55 -14.43
N TYR A 145 5.82 -0.24 -15.73
CA TYR A 145 5.97 1.14 -16.22
C TYR A 145 4.85 2.08 -15.73
N PRO A 146 3.55 1.74 -15.86
CA PRO A 146 2.49 2.61 -15.36
C PRO A 146 2.54 2.86 -13.85
N LEU A 147 3.03 1.90 -13.06
CA LEU A 147 3.18 2.04 -11.61
C LEU A 147 4.30 3.03 -11.23
N SER A 148 5.40 3.04 -11.99
CA SER A 148 6.43 4.06 -11.82
C SER A 148 5.93 5.44 -12.31
N LYS A 149 5.25 5.46 -13.45
CA LYS A 149 4.83 6.68 -14.12
C LYS A 149 3.76 7.46 -13.35
N ILE A 150 2.81 6.78 -12.72
CA ILE A 150 1.83 7.43 -11.82
C ILE A 150 2.51 8.13 -10.65
N VAL A 151 3.53 7.50 -10.03
CA VAL A 151 4.29 8.11 -8.93
C VAL A 151 5.02 9.35 -9.44
N GLU A 152 5.68 9.28 -10.60
CA GLU A 152 6.36 10.41 -11.24
C GLU A 152 5.40 11.59 -11.47
N ASP A 153 4.21 11.34 -12.01
CA ASP A 153 3.25 12.40 -12.28
C ASP A 153 2.64 12.97 -11.00
N MET A 154 2.37 12.13 -9.99
CA MET A 154 1.88 12.57 -8.68
C MET A 154 2.88 13.49 -7.96
N ARG A 155 4.19 13.32 -8.15
CA ARG A 155 5.23 14.19 -7.58
C ARG A 155 5.07 15.66 -7.97
N LYS A 156 4.37 15.96 -9.07
CA LYS A 156 4.12 17.32 -9.56
C LYS A 156 2.98 18.02 -8.79
N THR A 157 2.14 17.26 -8.07
CA THR A 157 1.00 17.81 -7.32
C THR A 157 1.48 18.56 -6.09
N ALA A 158 0.79 19.64 -5.70
CA ALA A 158 1.12 20.37 -4.48
C ALA A 158 1.12 19.47 -3.23
N HIS A 159 0.18 18.51 -3.16
CA HIS A 159 0.12 17.53 -2.08
C HIS A 159 1.45 16.77 -1.94
N SER A 160 1.96 16.19 -3.02
CA SER A 160 3.18 15.38 -2.97
C SER A 160 4.46 16.19 -2.89
N SER A 161 4.53 17.36 -3.53
CA SER A 161 5.75 18.16 -3.61
C SER A 161 6.01 19.01 -2.35
N PHE A 162 4.96 19.54 -1.74
CA PHE A 162 5.09 20.45 -0.60
C PHE A 162 4.64 19.83 0.72
N PHE A 163 3.70 18.89 0.71
CA PHE A 163 3.02 18.41 1.93
C PHE A 163 3.35 16.97 2.31
N MET A 164 4.37 16.37 1.68
CA MET A 164 4.87 15.05 2.04
C MET A 164 6.28 15.16 2.60
N LYS A 165 6.49 14.54 3.76
CA LYS A 165 7.77 14.51 4.47
C LYS A 165 8.64 13.37 3.97
N SER A 166 8.04 12.20 3.76
CA SER A 166 8.75 11.01 3.30
C SER A 166 7.88 10.14 2.41
N PHE A 167 8.57 9.44 1.52
CA PHE A 167 8.05 8.30 0.77
C PHE A 167 9.08 7.18 0.85
N GLY A 168 8.61 5.97 1.12
CA GLY A 168 9.44 4.78 1.07
C GLY A 168 10.02 4.34 2.42
N PRO A 169 10.77 3.23 2.43
CA PRO A 169 11.34 2.55 1.25
C PRO A 169 10.29 1.98 0.28
N PHE A 170 10.61 1.98 -1.02
CA PHE A 170 9.75 1.41 -2.06
C PHE A 170 10.10 -0.05 -2.29
N PHE A 171 9.17 -0.95 -2.01
CA PHE A 171 9.21 -2.33 -2.45
C PHE A 171 8.58 -2.46 -3.82
N VAL A 172 9.30 -3.07 -4.76
CA VAL A 172 8.82 -3.31 -6.12
C VAL A 172 8.86 -4.81 -6.36
N GLY A 173 7.70 -5.43 -6.52
CA GLY A 173 7.59 -6.88 -6.62
C GLY A 173 6.83 -7.34 -7.86
N GLN A 174 7.29 -8.43 -8.45
CA GLN A 174 6.47 -9.27 -9.33
C GLN A 174 5.73 -10.31 -8.49
N ARG A 175 4.44 -10.49 -8.73
CA ARG A 175 3.62 -11.51 -8.09
C ARG A 175 4.01 -12.88 -8.61
N VAL A 176 4.40 -13.76 -7.69
CA VAL A 176 4.77 -15.15 -7.99
C VAL A 176 3.70 -16.15 -7.54
N PHE A 177 2.91 -15.77 -6.53
CA PHE A 177 1.88 -16.61 -5.95
C PHE A 177 0.80 -15.74 -5.33
N VAL A 178 -0.44 -16.20 -5.38
CA VAL A 178 -1.56 -15.63 -4.64
C VAL A 178 -2.44 -16.75 -4.15
N HIS A 179 -2.70 -16.78 -2.85
CA HIS A 179 -3.74 -17.58 -2.26
C HIS A 179 -4.85 -16.64 -1.81
N ALA A 180 -5.96 -16.66 -2.52
CA ALA A 180 -7.18 -15.97 -2.10
C ALA A 180 -8.26 -17.04 -1.92
N PRO A 181 -9.06 -16.97 -0.84
CA PRO A 181 -10.23 -17.83 -0.72
C PRO A 181 -11.08 -17.67 -1.98
N SER A 182 -11.58 -18.77 -2.52
CA SER A 182 -12.62 -18.69 -3.55
C SER A 182 -13.84 -18.05 -2.89
N ASN A 183 -14.35 -16.96 -3.46
CA ASN A 183 -15.63 -16.37 -3.06
C ASN A 183 -16.75 -17.41 -3.12
#